data_AF-A0A1S1P3T7-F1
#
_entry.id   AF-A0A1S1P3T7-F1
#
_cell.length_a   1.000
_cell.length_b   1.000
_cell.length_c   1.000
_cell.angle_alpha   90.00
_cell.angle_beta   90.00
_cell.angle_gamma   90.00
#
_symmetry.space_group_name_H-M   'P 1'
#
loop_
_entity.id
_entity.type
_entity.pdbx_description
1 polymer ?
#
loop_
_entity_poly.entity_id
_entity_poly.type
_entity_poly.pdbx_seq_one_letter_code
_entity_poly.pdbx_strand_id
1 'polypeptide(L)' 'MAETVLALDGTNPQVAARLMTAFGPWRRLEPVRRAAAETALRRIAATPGLSRDVTDIGTRSLAG' A
#
# COMPACT_ATOMS: atom_id res chain seq x y z
N MET A 1 -2.51 -3.41 -8.41
CA MET A 1 -2.74 -3.63 -6.96
C MET A 1 -3.04 -2.31 -6.26
N ALA A 2 -2.31 -1.23 -6.59
CA ALA A 2 -2.63 0.10 -6.07
C ALA A 2 -4.08 0.51 -6.36
N GLU A 3 -4.56 0.25 -7.57
CA GLU A 3 -5.93 0.55 -8.02
C GLU A 3 -6.98 -0.11 -7.12
N THR A 4 -6.76 -1.38 -6.77
CA THR A 4 -7.66 -2.15 -5.90
C THR A 4 -7.67 -1.59 -4.48
N VAL A 5 -6.51 -1.26 -3.94
CA VAL A 5 -6.40 -0.62 -2.61
C VAL A 5 -7.13 0.72 -2.61
N LEU A 6 -6.93 1.56 -3.61
CA LEU A 6 -7.55 2.89 -3.70
C LEU A 6 -9.08 2.82 -3.86
N ALA A 7 -9.58 1.91 -4.69
CA ALA A 7 -11.02 1.71 -4.85
C ALA A 7 -11.68 1.21 -3.56
N LEU A 8 -11.00 0.33 -2.83
CA LEU A 8 -11.47 -0.17 -1.54
C LEU A 8 -11.29 0.86 -0.43
N ASP A 9 -10.29 1.72 -0.47
CA ASP A 9 -10.09 2.72 0.59
C ASP A 9 -11.25 3.71 0.64
N GLY A 10 -11.77 4.11 -0.52
CA GLY A 10 -12.93 5.01 -0.59
C GLY A 10 -14.26 4.37 -0.16
N THR A 11 -14.39 3.05 -0.17
CA THR A 11 -15.66 2.33 0.10
C THR A 11 -15.63 1.54 1.40
N ASN A 12 -14.49 0.94 1.72
CA ASN A 12 -14.23 0.15 2.92
C ASN A 12 -12.72 0.19 3.29
N PRO A 13 -12.30 1.23 4.04
CA PRO A 13 -10.93 1.40 4.52
C PRO A 13 -10.33 0.18 5.24
N GLN A 14 -11.15 -0.59 5.97
CA GLN A 14 -10.68 -1.74 6.73
C GLN A 14 -10.21 -2.88 5.80
N VAL A 15 -10.93 -3.09 4.69
CA VAL A 15 -10.52 -4.07 3.67
C VAL A 15 -9.29 -3.59 2.93
N ALA A 16 -9.20 -2.31 2.59
CA ALA A 16 -8.02 -1.72 1.99
C ALA A 16 -6.78 -1.89 2.90
N ALA A 17 -6.92 -1.59 4.19
CA ALA A 17 -5.87 -1.79 5.19
C ALA A 17 -5.45 -3.27 5.30
N ARG A 18 -6.40 -4.22 5.24
CA ARG A 18 -6.09 -5.65 5.23
C ARG A 18 -5.28 -6.05 3.99
N LEU A 19 -5.61 -5.53 2.81
CA LEU A 19 -4.81 -5.76 1.60
C LEU A 19 -3.41 -5.15 1.71
N MET A 20 -3.28 -3.98 2.34
CA MET A 20 -1.99 -3.34 2.56
C MET A 20 -1.02 -4.23 3.37
N THR A 21 -1.54 -5.12 4.23
CA THR A 21 -0.69 -6.07 4.97
C THR A 21 0.08 -7.05 4.06
N ALA A 22 -0.40 -7.30 2.83
CA ALA A 22 0.31 -8.13 1.84
C ALA A 22 1.63 -7.51 1.37
N PHE A 23 1.81 -6.19 1.54
CA PHE A 23 3.08 -5.52 1.25
C PHE A 23 4.11 -5.70 2.37
N GLY A 24 3.76 -6.25 3.55
CA GLY A 24 4.70 -6.41 4.67
C GLY A 24 6.09 -6.97 4.32
N PRO A 25 6.23 -8.03 3.51
CA PRO A 25 7.52 -8.59 3.12
C PRO A 25 8.14 -7.97 1.86
N TRP A 26 7.65 -6.84 1.34
CA TRP A 26 8.00 -6.34 0.00
C TRP A 26 9.50 -6.15 -0.24
N ARG A 27 10.27 -5.73 0.77
CA ARG A 27 11.74 -5.56 0.67
C ARG A 27 12.51 -6.87 0.48
N ARG A 28 11.94 -8.00 0.93
CA ARG A 28 12.52 -9.34 0.81
C ARG A 28 12.17 -10.03 -0.51
N LEU A 29 11.37 -9.40 -1.35
CA LEU A 29 11.03 -9.95 -2.66
C LEU A 29 12.23 -9.87 -3.61
N GLU A 30 12.28 -10.81 -4.55
CA GLU A 30 13.19 -10.76 -5.69
C GLU A 30 13.10 -9.40 -6.43
N PRO A 31 14.20 -8.90 -7.03
CA PRO A 31 14.33 -7.51 -7.48
C PRO A 31 13.16 -6.97 -8.31
N VAL A 32 12.66 -7.76 -9.26
CA VAL A 32 11.54 -7.38 -10.13
C VAL A 32 10.25 -7.15 -9.33
N ARG A 33 9.93 -8.07 -8.42
CA ARG A 33 8.72 -7.97 -7.59
C ARG A 33 8.85 -6.90 -6.53
N ARG A 34 10.05 -6.69 -5.98
CA ARG A 34 10.35 -5.60 -5.06
C ARG A 34 10.08 -4.24 -5.71
N ALA A 35 10.61 -4.02 -6.92
CA ALA A 35 10.40 -2.77 -7.66
C ALA A 35 8.91 -2.52 -7.96
N ALA A 36 8.18 -3.56 -8.36
CA ALA A 36 6.73 -3.46 -8.59
C ALA A 36 5.95 -3.12 -7.32
N ALA A 37 6.29 -3.77 -6.20
CA ALA A 37 5.66 -3.53 -4.91
C ALA A 37 5.94 -2.11 -4.37
N GLU A 38 7.19 -1.65 -4.49
CA GLU A 38 7.62 -0.32 -4.10
C GLU A 38 6.90 0.77 -4.93
N THR A 39 6.77 0.56 -6.24
CA THR A 39 6.01 1.45 -7.13
C THR A 39 4.55 1.54 -6.71
N ALA A 40 3.92 0.41 -6.40
CA ALA A 40 2.54 0.38 -5.92
C ALA A 40 2.38 1.10 -4.58
N LEU A 41 3.26 0.86 -3.62
CA LEU A 41 3.25 1.52 -2.30
C LEU A 41 3.41 3.03 -2.43
N ARG A 42 4.36 3.51 -3.25
CA ARG A 42 4.54 4.95 -3.49
C ARG A 42 3.30 5.58 -4.11
N ARG A 43 2.68 4.90 -5.08
CA ARG A 43 1.45 5.41 -5.72
C ARG A 43 0.29 5.52 -4.73
N ILE A 44 0.13 4.52 -3.87
CA ILE A 44 -0.89 4.56 -2.80
C ILE A 44 -0.58 5.74 -1.88
N ALA A 45 0.62 5.80 -1.30
CA ALA A 45 1.01 6.84 -0.34
C ALA A 45 0.96 8.27 -0.90
N ALA A 46 1.11 8.46 -2.21
CA ALA A 46 0.97 9.75 -2.87
C ALA A 46 -0.49 10.18 -3.13
N THR A 47 -1.46 9.30 -2.87
CA THR A 47 -2.88 9.62 -3.12
C THR A 47 -3.44 10.50 -2.00
N PRO A 48 -4.01 11.67 -2.31
CA PRO A 48 -4.64 12.53 -1.32
C PRO A 48 -5.97 11.94 -0.82
N GLY A 49 -6.34 12.26 0.43
CA GLY A 49 -7.63 11.85 0.99
C GLY A 49 -7.72 10.37 1.37
N LEU A 50 -6.59 9.67 1.46
CA LEU A 50 -6.55 8.31 1.97
C LEU A 50 -7.08 8.22 3.40
N SER A 51 -7.65 7.07 3.73
CA SER A 51 -7.96 6.74 5.12
C SER A 51 -6.70 6.75 5.99
N ARG A 52 -6.90 6.98 7.29
CA ARG A 52 -5.83 6.98 8.29
C ARG A 52 -5.05 5.66 8.28
N ASP A 53 -5.74 4.53 8.25
CA ASP A 53 -5.10 3.22 8.33
C ASP A 53 -4.23 2.92 7.10
N VAL A 54 -4.71 3.25 5.90
CA VAL A 54 -3.93 3.06 4.67
C VAL A 54 -2.73 4.01 4.61
N THR A 55 -2.90 5.25 5.07
CA THR A 55 -1.81 6.24 5.20
C THR A 55 -0.72 5.74 6.16
N ASP A 56 -1.13 5.26 7.34
CA ASP A 56 -0.21 4.77 8.39
C ASP A 56 0.54 3.51 7.95
N ILE A 57 -0.13 2.57 7.28
CA ILE A 57 0.52 1.35 6.77
C ILE A 57 1.44 1.71 5.60
N GLY A 58 1.03 2.56 4.67
CA GLY A 58 1.84 2.98 3.51
C GLY A 58 3.12 3.68 3.94
N THR A 59 3.00 4.65 4.87
CA THR A 59 4.14 5.40 5.41
C THR A 59 5.12 4.49 6.12
N ARG A 60 4.65 3.63 7.04
CA ARG A 60 5.52 2.67 7.74
C ARG A 60 6.17 1.68 6.78
N SER A 61 5.44 1.23 5.77
CA SER A 61 5.96 0.30 4.76
C SER A 61 7.10 0.92 3.96
N LEU A 62 7.07 2.22 3.67
CA LEU A 62 8.11 2.93 2.92
C LEU A 62 9.27 3.44 3.80
N ALA A 63 9.05 3.70 5.09
CA ALA A 63 10.06 4.25 5.99
C ALA A 63 11.19 3.27 6.39
N GLY A 64 10.97 1.96 6.25
CA GLY A 64 11.96 0.93 6.63
C GLY A 64 13.01 0.58 5.59
#